data_AF-A0A1V3PLE6-F1
#
_entry.id   AF-A0A1V3PLE6-F1
#
_cell.length_a   1.000
_cell.length_b   1.000
_cell.length_c   1.000
_cell.angle_alpha   90.00
_cell.angle_beta   90.00
_cell.angle_gamma   90.00
#
_symmetry.space_group_name_H-M   'P 1'
#
loop_
_entity.id
_entity.type
_entity.pdbx_description
1 polymer ?
#
loop_
_entity_poly.entity_id
_entity_poly.type
_entity_poly.pdbx_seq_one_letter_code
_entity_poly.pdbx_strand_id
1 'polypeptide(L)'
;MKALDLRLELRKTDKDLRDLIGGLGDFLQQANASRQSLVAASGTFRSGSMQGWRIELEADLARIKELEAALPPADANYKGHSSERLESLLVDRHVLQTEAMKLRDKYEAAMKRDDKDREQIARIRSSFRHPGV
;
A
#
# COMPACT_ATOMS: atom_id res chain seq x y z
N MET A 1 -16.57 -26.34 8.25
CA MET A 1 -15.12 -26.55 8.43
C MET A 1 -14.87 -27.12 9.82
N LYS A 2 -13.83 -27.91 10.07
CA LYS A 2 -13.51 -28.34 11.44
C LYS A 2 -12.66 -27.26 12.13
N ALA A 3 -12.71 -27.16 13.46
CA ALA A 3 -11.94 -26.17 14.22
C ALA A 3 -10.41 -26.25 13.99
N LEU A 4 -9.88 -27.39 13.53
CA LEU A 4 -8.48 -27.49 13.12
C LEU A 4 -8.22 -26.71 11.82
N ASP A 5 -9.09 -26.85 10.82
CA ASP A 5 -8.96 -26.19 9.53
C ASP A 5 -8.99 -24.66 9.71
N LEU A 6 -9.95 -24.16 10.49
CA LEU A 6 -10.07 -22.72 10.79
C LEU A 6 -8.82 -22.16 11.50
N ARG A 7 -8.18 -22.94 12.38
CA ARG A 7 -6.94 -22.52 13.05
C ARG A 7 -5.76 -22.46 12.09
N LEU A 8 -5.68 -23.40 11.15
CA LEU A 8 -4.63 -23.41 10.13
C LEU A 8 -4.81 -22.26 9.14
N GLU A 9 -6.04 -22.01 8.72
CA GLU A 9 -6.39 -20.88 7.86
C GLU A 9 -6.06 -19.56 8.54
N LEU A 10 -6.45 -19.37 9.80
CA LEU A 10 -6.17 -18.14 10.53
C LEU A 10 -4.67 -17.86 10.63
N ARG A 11 -3.86 -18.87 10.95
CA ARG A 11 -2.39 -18.74 10.99
C ARG A 11 -1.78 -18.38 9.63
N LYS A 12 -2.30 -18.96 8.55
CA LYS A 12 -1.88 -18.64 7.20
C LYS A 12 -2.22 -17.18 6.89
N THR A 13 -3.46 -16.77 7.14
CA THR A 13 -3.91 -15.40 6.93
C THR A 13 -3.11 -14.39 7.76
N ASP A 14 -2.79 -14.70 9.02
CA ASP A 14 -1.93 -13.84 9.86
C ASP A 14 -0.52 -13.70 9.30
N LYS A 15 0.03 -14.78 8.72
CA LYS A 15 1.34 -14.74 8.06
C LYS A 15 1.29 -13.89 6.80
N ASP A 16 0.35 -14.18 5.90
CA ASP A 16 0.20 -13.48 4.64
C ASP A 16 -0.07 -11.98 4.85
N LEU A 17 -0.88 -11.64 5.86
CA LEU A 17 -1.18 -10.25 6.21
C LEU A 17 0.02 -9.54 6.82
N ARG A 18 0.83 -10.21 7.65
CA ARG A 18 2.09 -9.64 8.16
C ARG A 18 3.09 -9.37 7.05
N ASP A 19 3.24 -10.32 6.12
CA ASP A 19 4.13 -10.16 4.97
C ASP A 19 3.65 -9.02 4.05
N LEU A 20 2.33 -8.88 3.84
CA LEU A 20 1.74 -7.78 3.09
C LEU A 20 2.00 -6.42 3.77
N ILE A 21 1.61 -6.28 5.03
CA ILE A 21 1.69 -5.01 5.77
C ILE A 21 3.15 -4.58 5.96
N GLY A 22 4.04 -5.52 6.31
CA GLY A 22 5.45 -5.23 6.53
C GLY A 22 6.18 -4.68 5.30
N GLY A 23 5.66 -4.92 4.09
CA GLY A 23 6.19 -4.34 2.85
C GLY A 23 5.55 -3.01 2.43
N LEU A 24 4.41 -2.61 3.02
CA LEU A 24 3.66 -1.43 2.57
C LEU A 24 4.40 -0.12 2.84
N GLY A 25 5.07 0.02 3.99
CA GLY A 25 5.78 1.24 4.34
C GLY A 25 6.81 1.64 3.28
N ASP A 26 7.69 0.70 2.93
CA ASP A 26 8.71 0.89 1.89
C ASP A 26 8.09 1.13 0.52
N PHE A 27 7.01 0.42 0.19
CA PHE A 27 6.29 0.59 -1.06
C PHE A 27 5.70 2.00 -1.22
N LEU A 28 5.09 2.54 -0.16
CA LEU A 28 4.57 3.91 -0.15
C LEU A 28 5.69 4.94 -0.30
N GLN A 29 6.86 4.70 0.28
CA GLN A 29 8.03 5.56 0.09
C GLN A 29 8.55 5.53 -1.35
N GLN A 30 8.55 4.37 -2.01
CA GLN A 30 8.89 4.27 -3.44
C GLN A 30 7.91 5.07 -4.31
N ALA A 31 6.61 4.99 -4.02
CA ALA A 31 5.61 5.79 -4.73
C ALA A 31 5.78 7.29 -4.48
N ASN A 32 6.17 7.70 -3.27
CA ASN A 32 6.52 9.09 -2.98
C ASN A 32 7.75 9.56 -3.78
N ALA A 33 8.80 8.72 -3.88
CA ALA A 33 9.97 9.04 -4.70
C ALA A 33 9.62 9.17 -6.19
N SER A 34 8.74 8.30 -6.71
CA SER A 34 8.19 8.41 -8.07
C SER A 34 7.50 9.77 -8.28
N ARG A 35 6.59 10.15 -7.38
CA ARG A 35 5.86 11.42 -7.43
C ARG A 35 6.84 12.61 -7.43
N GLN A 36 7.83 12.59 -6.54
CA GLN A 36 8.84 13.65 -6.45
C GLN A 36 9.65 13.81 -7.74
N SER A 37 10.04 12.69 -8.37
CA SER A 37 10.73 12.69 -9.65
C SER A 37 9.87 13.34 -10.75
N LEU A 38 8.59 12.97 -10.83
CA LEU A 38 7.65 13.57 -11.78
C LEU A 38 7.51 15.09 -11.56
N VAL A 39 7.23 15.53 -10.33
CA VAL A 39 6.97 16.96 -10.08
C VAL A 39 8.23 17.82 -10.23
N ALA A 40 9.42 17.24 -10.06
CA ALA A 40 10.68 17.89 -10.39
C ALA A 40 10.83 18.04 -11.92
N ALA A 41 10.45 17.04 -12.69
CA ALA A 41 10.47 17.11 -14.16
C ALA A 41 9.43 18.10 -14.73
N SER A 42 8.27 18.25 -14.09
CA SER A 42 7.24 19.22 -14.52
C SER A 42 7.46 20.64 -13.98
N GLY A 43 8.39 20.83 -13.04
CA GLY A 43 8.59 22.13 -12.37
C GLY A 43 7.51 22.50 -11.35
N THR A 44 6.65 21.55 -10.96
CA THR A 44 5.50 21.80 -10.05
C THR A 44 5.73 21.30 -8.62
N PHE A 45 6.98 21.15 -8.19
CA PHE A 45 7.36 20.59 -6.88
C PHE A 45 6.74 21.34 -5.69
N ARG A 46 6.58 22.67 -5.79
CA ARG A 46 5.99 23.52 -4.73
C ARG A 46 4.48 23.75 -4.88
N SER A 47 3.80 22.91 -5.65
CA SER A 47 2.35 23.01 -5.84
C SER A 47 1.57 22.53 -4.61
N GLY A 48 0.36 23.05 -4.42
CA GLY A 48 -0.58 22.55 -3.39
C GLY A 48 -0.91 21.07 -3.57
N SER A 49 -0.85 20.53 -4.79
CA SER A 49 -1.01 19.10 -5.07
C SER A 49 0.07 18.25 -4.39
N MET A 50 1.34 18.69 -4.41
CA MET A 50 2.42 17.98 -3.71
C MET A 50 2.28 18.06 -2.18
N GLN A 51 1.73 19.16 -1.67
CA GLN A 51 1.43 19.28 -0.24
C GLN A 51 0.31 18.33 0.18
N GLY A 52 -0.79 18.27 -0.59
CA GLY A 52 -1.88 17.31 -0.36
C GLY A 52 -1.39 15.86 -0.39
N TRP A 53 -0.56 15.51 -1.37
CA TRP A 53 0.07 14.18 -1.46
C TRP A 53 0.86 13.82 -0.20
N ARG A 54 1.63 14.76 0.37
CA ARG A 54 2.41 14.50 1.59
C ARG A 54 1.54 14.25 2.81
N ILE A 55 0.46 15.03 2.94
CA ILE A 55 -0.51 14.87 4.04
C ILE A 55 -1.18 13.49 3.93
N GLU A 56 -1.62 13.10 2.74
CA GLU A 56 -2.19 11.77 2.51
C GLU A 56 -1.18 10.65 2.80
N LEU A 57 0.06 10.79 2.33
CA LEU A 57 1.12 9.83 2.60
C LEU A 57 1.39 9.66 4.09
N GLU A 58 1.45 10.75 4.84
CA GLU A 58 1.65 10.69 6.28
C GLU A 58 0.48 9.98 6.99
N ALA A 59 -0.76 10.29 6.60
CA ALA A 59 -1.95 9.63 7.12
C ALA A 59 -1.98 8.13 6.78
N ASP A 60 -1.63 7.76 5.55
CA ASP A 60 -1.61 6.36 5.11
C ASP A 60 -0.47 5.57 5.78
N LEU A 61 0.69 6.19 6.03
CA LEU A 61 1.77 5.59 6.82
C LEU A 61 1.38 5.41 8.29
N ALA A 62 0.63 6.34 8.87
CA ALA A 62 0.07 6.17 10.20
C ALA A 62 -0.94 5.01 10.21
N ARG A 63 -1.78 4.89 9.18
CA ARG A 63 -2.72 3.77 9.04
C ARG A 63 -2.01 2.43 8.94
N ILE A 64 -0.88 2.35 8.24
CA ILE A 64 -0.07 1.12 8.20
C ILE A 64 0.37 0.70 9.61
N LYS A 65 0.84 1.65 10.44
CA LYS A 65 1.23 1.36 11.84
C LYS A 65 0.04 0.86 12.67
N GLU A 66 -1.15 1.39 12.45
CA GLU A 66 -2.37 0.91 13.10
C GLU A 66 -2.71 -0.53 12.66
N LEU A 67 -2.57 -0.84 11.37
CA LEU A 67 -2.75 -2.19 10.84
C LEU A 67 -1.72 -3.18 11.42
N GLU A 68 -0.46 -2.76 11.55
CA GLU A 68 0.60 -3.54 12.21
C GLU A 68 0.26 -3.82 13.68
N ALA A 69 -0.23 -2.82 14.40
CA ALA A 69 -0.61 -2.96 15.81
C ALA A 69 -1.85 -3.86 16.01
N ALA A 70 -2.73 -3.95 15.00
CA ALA A 70 -3.91 -4.81 15.03
C ALA A 70 -3.60 -6.29 14.74
N LEU A 71 -2.40 -6.59 14.23
CA LEU A 71 -1.97 -7.96 14.00
C LEU A 71 -1.70 -8.70 15.32
N PRO A 72 -2.03 -10.00 15.40
CA PRO A 72 -1.63 -10.81 16.53
C PRO A 72 -0.11 -11.03 16.51
N PRO A 73 0.52 -11.38 17.64
CA PRO A 73 1.92 -11.77 17.65
C PRO A 73 2.15 -13.01 16.75
N ALA A 74 3.37 -13.17 16.24
CA ALA A 74 3.69 -14.22 15.26
C ALA A 74 3.49 -15.65 15.79
N ASP A 75 3.56 -15.83 17.10
CA ASP A 75 3.39 -17.09 17.82
C ASP A 75 1.99 -17.28 18.42
N ALA A 76 1.01 -16.48 17.99
CA ALA A 76 -0.35 -16.53 18.50
C ALA A 76 -0.95 -17.96 18.46
N ASN A 77 -1.53 -18.36 19.59
CA ASN A 77 -2.05 -19.71 19.80
C ASN A 77 -3.58 -19.72 19.86
N TYR A 78 -4.20 -20.36 18.88
CA TYR A 78 -5.66 -20.43 18.74
C TYR A 78 -6.29 -21.74 19.23
N LYS A 79 -5.54 -22.62 19.89
CA LYS A 79 -6.03 -23.95 20.31
C LYS A 79 -7.27 -23.92 21.21
N GLY A 80 -7.46 -22.85 21.99
CA GLY A 80 -8.57 -22.72 22.94
C GLY A 80 -9.81 -21.99 22.40
N HIS A 81 -9.82 -21.55 21.14
CA HIS A 81 -10.98 -20.85 20.58
C HIS A 81 -12.04 -21.80 20.06
N SER A 82 -13.31 -21.43 20.24
CA SER A 82 -14.44 -22.09 19.59
C SER A 82 -14.43 -21.81 18.08
N SER A 83 -15.16 -22.63 17.31
CA SER A 83 -15.30 -22.44 15.87
C SER A 83 -15.85 -21.05 15.53
N GLU A 84 -16.87 -20.59 16.28
CA GLU A 84 -17.51 -19.30 16.08
C GLU A 84 -16.53 -18.13 16.31
N ARG A 85 -15.64 -18.27 17.31
CA ARG A 85 -14.60 -17.28 17.56
C ARG A 85 -13.54 -17.28 16.45
N LEU A 86 -13.15 -18.44 15.96
CA LEU A 86 -12.19 -18.57 14.86
C LEU A 86 -12.74 -17.96 13.56
N GLU A 87 -14.01 -18.20 13.25
CA GLU A 87 -14.68 -17.59 12.09
C GLU A 87 -14.73 -16.06 12.22
N SER A 88 -15.08 -15.55 13.40
CA SER A 88 -15.08 -14.10 13.65
C SER A 88 -13.69 -13.49 13.44
N LEU A 89 -12.64 -14.16 13.95
CA LEU A 89 -11.26 -13.70 13.75
C LEU A 89 -10.84 -13.72 12.28
N LEU A 90 -11.27 -14.72 11.50
CA LEU A 90 -11.01 -14.76 10.06
C LEU A 90 -11.66 -13.58 9.33
N VAL A 91 -12.89 -13.21 9.70
CA VAL A 91 -13.56 -12.01 9.18
C VAL A 91 -12.78 -10.76 9.54
N ASP A 92 -12.35 -10.62 10.79
CA ASP A 92 -11.52 -9.48 11.24
C ASP A 92 -10.22 -9.39 10.42
N ARG A 93 -9.55 -10.51 10.15
CA ARG A 93 -8.34 -10.54 9.29
C ARG A 93 -8.63 -10.17 7.84
N HIS A 94 -9.76 -10.59 7.30
CA HIS A 94 -10.16 -10.23 5.96
C HIS A 94 -10.40 -8.72 5.81
N VAL A 95 -10.97 -8.07 6.83
CA VAL A 95 -11.12 -6.61 6.87
C VAL A 95 -9.75 -5.92 6.84
N LEU A 96 -8.82 -6.32 7.70
CA LEU A 96 -7.46 -5.77 7.72
C LEU A 96 -6.73 -5.99 6.39
N GLN A 97 -6.87 -7.17 5.79
CA GLN A 97 -6.30 -7.48 4.48
C GLN A 97 -6.86 -6.57 3.38
N THR A 98 -8.18 -6.37 3.38
CA THR A 98 -8.85 -5.51 2.40
C THR A 98 -8.34 -4.06 2.51
N GLU A 99 -8.14 -3.56 3.72
CA GLU A 99 -7.58 -2.21 3.92
C GLU A 99 -6.13 -2.10 3.47
N ALA A 100 -5.29 -3.06 3.83
CA ALA A 100 -3.90 -3.13 3.38
C ALA A 100 -3.79 -3.17 1.84
N MET A 101 -4.66 -3.95 1.18
CA MET A 101 -4.73 -4.03 -0.27
C MET A 101 -5.19 -2.71 -0.90
N LYS A 102 -6.17 -2.01 -0.32
CA LYS A 102 -6.60 -0.69 -0.82
C LYS A 102 -5.46 0.33 -0.82
N LEU A 103 -4.64 0.35 0.23
CA LEU A 103 -3.46 1.21 0.28
C LEU A 103 -2.48 0.83 -0.84
N ARG A 104 -2.15 -0.46 -0.98
CA ARG A 104 -1.29 -0.93 -2.08
C ARG A 104 -1.81 -0.49 -3.45
N ASP A 105 -3.08 -0.74 -3.73
CA ASP A 105 -3.70 -0.45 -5.03
C ASP A 105 -3.71 1.06 -5.33
N LYS A 106 -3.99 1.89 -4.32
CA LYS A 106 -3.92 3.36 -4.43
C LYS A 106 -2.54 3.80 -4.92
N TYR A 107 -1.47 3.33 -4.27
CA TYR A 107 -0.11 3.77 -4.59
C TYR A 107 0.45 3.10 -5.86
N GLU A 108 0.04 1.88 -6.18
CA GLU A 108 0.36 1.25 -7.46
C GLU A 108 -0.25 2.04 -8.63
N ALA A 109 -1.53 2.42 -8.52
CA ALA A 109 -2.20 3.24 -9.53
C ALA A 109 -1.53 4.62 -9.67
N ALA A 110 -1.12 5.22 -8.54
CA ALA A 110 -0.41 6.49 -8.51
C ALA A 110 0.94 6.42 -9.26
N MET A 111 1.74 5.37 -9.04
CA MET A 111 3.01 5.18 -9.76
C MET A 111 2.80 4.94 -11.26
N LYS A 112 1.83 4.11 -11.64
CA LYS A 112 1.50 3.88 -13.06
C LYS A 112 1.10 5.17 -13.77
N ARG A 113 0.42 6.08 -13.06
CA ARG A 113 0.10 7.41 -13.59
C ARG A 113 1.36 8.27 -13.73
N ASP A 114 2.24 8.24 -12.75
CA ASP A 114 3.49 9.00 -12.78
C ASP A 114 4.40 8.59 -13.92
N ASP A 115 4.47 7.29 -14.22
CA ASP A 115 5.21 6.75 -15.36
C ASP A 115 4.68 7.33 -16.67
N LYS A 116 3.36 7.29 -16.88
CA LYS A 116 2.70 7.85 -18.06
C LYS A 116 2.94 9.35 -18.20
N ASP A 117 2.83 10.10 -17.11
CA ASP A 117 3.04 11.55 -17.11
C ASP A 117 4.52 11.87 -17.42
N ARG A 118 5.47 11.09 -16.90
CA ARG A 118 6.90 11.24 -17.21
C ARG A 118 7.20 10.96 -18.69
N GLU A 119 6.61 9.92 -19.26
CA GLU A 119 6.73 9.63 -20.69
C GLU A 119 6.20 10.79 -21.55
N GLN A 120 5.06 11.37 -21.18
CA GLN A 120 4.49 12.51 -21.90
C GLN A 120 5.42 13.73 -21.84
N ILE A 121 5.97 14.06 -20.66
CA ILE A 121 6.94 15.16 -20.50
C ILE A 121 8.18 14.91 -21.37
N ALA A 122 8.69 13.67 -21.42
CA ALA A 122 9.83 13.31 -22.24
C ALA A 122 9.53 13.49 -23.75
N ARG A 123 8.36 13.05 -24.22
CA ARG A 123 7.93 13.24 -25.61
C ARG A 123 7.83 14.72 -25.99
N ILE A 124 7.19 15.53 -25.15
CA ILE A 124 7.08 16.99 -25.34
C ILE A 124 8.48 17.63 -25.41
N ARG A 125 9.38 17.28 -24.49
CA ARG A 125 10.75 17.80 -24.50
C ARG A 125 11.52 17.39 -25.76
N SER A 126 11.31 16.18 -26.26
CA SER A 126 11.94 15.70 -27.50
C SER A 126 11.43 16.44 -28.74
N SER A 127 10.12 16.75 -28.81
CA SER A 127 9.56 17.50 -29.95
C SER A 127 10.06 18.95 -29.99
N PHE A 128 10.35 19.57 -28.85
CA PHE A 128 10.92 20.92 -28.79
C PHE A 128 12.43 20.96 -29.07
N ARG A 129 13.15 19.85 -28.98
CA ARG A 129 14.60 19.79 -29.22
C ARG A 129 14.96 19.54 -30.70
N HIS A 130 13.97 19.40 -31.58
CA HIS A 130 14.12 19.35 -33.04
C HIS A 130 13.22 20.36 -33.76
N PRO A 131 13.48 21.68 -33.65
CA PRO A 131 12.95 22.64 -34.60
C PRO A 131 13.88 22.73 -35.80
N GLY A 132 13.63 21.92 -36.84
CA GLY A 132 14.10 22.20 -38.21
C GLY A 132 15.59 21.98 -38.51
N VAL A 133 15.80 21.19 -39.57
CA VAL A 133 16.91 21.32 -40.53
C VAL A 133 16.85 22.69 -41.20
#